data_AF-A0A4R0NKH2-F1
#
_entry.id   AF-A0A4R0NKH2-F1
#
_cell.length_a   1.000
_cell.length_b   1.000
_cell.length_c   1.000
_cell.angle_alpha   90.00
_cell.angle_beta   90.00
_cell.angle_gamma   90.00
#
_symmetry.space_group_name_H-M   'P 1'
#
loop_
_entity.id
_entity.type
_entity.pdbx_description
1 polymer ?
#
loop_
_entity_poly.entity_id
_entity_poly.type
_entity_poly.pdbx_seq_one_letter_code
_entity_poly.pdbx_strand_id
1 'polypeptide(L)'
;MIRYNQIKELIEFNLNTTLNDLEVIRNGAIFEGEPISITIMGKYGFGKTYSLTYEYEWLKEKQDIGELSIYLLQIRENIIKENN
;
A
#
# COMPACT_ATOMS: atom_id res chain seq x y z
N MET A 1 15.33 -5.42 10.17
CA MET A 1 14.15 -5.53 9.28
C MET A 1 14.31 -4.48 8.19
N ILE A 2 14.22 -4.83 6.91
CA ILE A 2 14.44 -3.88 5.80
C ILE A 2 13.24 -2.91 5.75
N ARG A 3 13.49 -1.62 5.51
CA ARG A 3 12.47 -0.55 5.45
C ARG A 3 11.23 -0.94 4.64
N TYR A 4 11.43 -1.56 3.47
CA TYR A 4 10.34 -2.07 2.64
C TYR A 4 9.40 -3.01 3.40
N ASN A 5 9.92 -3.93 4.23
CA ASN A 5 9.08 -4.88 4.95
C ASN A 5 8.17 -4.15 5.96
N GLN A 6 8.67 -3.08 6.59
CA GLN A 6 7.84 -2.28 7.51
C GLN A 6 6.71 -1.57 6.75
N ILE A 7 7.01 -1.00 5.57
CA ILE A 7 6.00 -0.35 4.72
C ILE A 7 4.97 -1.38 4.23
N LYS A 8 5.44 -2.55 3.79
CA LYS A 8 4.59 -3.65 3.35
C LYS A 8 3.64 -4.11 4.46
N GLU A 9 4.15 -4.35 5.66
CA GLU A 9 3.33 -4.76 6.81
C GLU A 9 2.27 -3.72 7.17
N LEU A 10 2.60 -2.43 7.10
CA LEU A 10 1.60 -1.37 7.33
C LEU A 10 0.51 -1.37 6.26
N ILE A 11 0.87 -1.56 4.99
CA ILE A 11 -0.09 -1.69 3.89
C ILE A 11 -1.01 -2.89 4.12
N GLU A 12 -0.44 -4.06 4.40
CA GLU A 12 -1.19 -5.29 4.62
C GLU A 12 -2.10 -5.19 5.84
N PHE A 13 -1.61 -4.64 6.95
CA PHE A 13 -2.38 -4.43 8.17
C PHE A 13 -3.61 -3.54 7.93
N ASN A 14 -3.46 -2.46 7.16
CA ASN A 14 -4.56 -1.52 6.94
C ASN A 14 -5.55 -1.99 5.88
N LEU A 15 -5.09 -2.70 4.84
CA LEU A 15 -5.92 -2.99 3.67
C LEU A 15 -6.41 -4.44 3.57
N ASN A 16 -5.81 -5.42 4.25
CA ASN A 16 -6.19 -6.84 4.07
C ASN A 16 -7.62 -7.16 4.50
N THR A 17 -8.22 -6.34 5.38
CA THR A 17 -9.58 -6.54 5.86
C THR A 17 -10.63 -6.00 4.88
N THR A 18 -10.17 -5.25 3.88
CA THR A 18 -11.03 -4.53 2.91
C THR A 18 -10.82 -5.03 1.50
N LEU A 19 -9.58 -5.36 1.13
CA LEU A 19 -9.22 -5.91 -0.17
C LEU A 19 -8.89 -7.40 -0.04
N ASN A 20 -9.62 -8.22 -0.77
CA ASN A 20 -9.31 -9.63 -1.02
C ASN A 20 -8.13 -9.74 -1.99
N ASP A 21 -7.39 -10.85 -1.93
CA ASP A 21 -6.23 -11.12 -2.78
C ASP A 21 -5.22 -9.95 -2.79
N LEU A 22 -4.95 -9.36 -1.62
CA LEU A 22 -4.06 -8.20 -1.48
C LEU A 22 -2.61 -8.59 -1.81
N GLU A 23 -2.01 -7.91 -2.79
CA GLU A 23 -0.62 -8.06 -3.18
C GLU A 23 0.12 -6.71 -3.09
N VAL A 24 1.35 -6.75 -2.55
CA VAL A 24 2.24 -5.59 -2.46
C VAL A 24 3.49 -5.86 -3.30
N ILE A 25 3.53 -5.25 -4.48
CA ILE A 25 4.50 -5.54 -5.53
C ILE A 25 5.61 -4.48 -5.53
N ARG A 26 6.87 -4.92 -5.57
CA ARG A 26 8.04 -4.05 -5.78
C ARG A 26 8.23 -3.78 -7.26
N ASN A 27 8.36 -2.51 -7.64
CA ASN A 27 8.63 -2.14 -9.03
C ASN A 27 9.97 -1.43 -9.16
N GLY A 28 10.80 -1.95 -10.07
CA GLY A 28 12.15 -1.46 -10.31
C GLY A 28 13.05 -1.60 -9.09
N ALA A 29 14.31 -1.19 -9.25
CA ALA A 29 15.25 -1.05 -8.16
C ALA A 29 16.23 0.08 -8.45
N ILE A 30 16.58 0.88 -7.43
CA ILE A 30 17.72 1.80 -7.50
C ILE A 30 19.04 1.03 -7.33
N PHE A 31 20.17 1.71 -7.52
CA PHE A 31 21.51 1.13 -7.35
C PHE A 31 21.74 0.47 -5.97
N GLU A 32 21.03 0.91 -4.94
CA GLU A 32 21.10 0.37 -3.58
C GLU A 32 20.15 -0.81 -3.34
N GLY A 33 19.42 -1.27 -4.35
CA GLY A 33 18.51 -2.42 -4.27
C GLY A 33 17.13 -2.12 -3.66
N GLU A 34 16.87 -0.87 -3.28
CA GLU A 34 15.53 -0.42 -2.88
C GLU A 34 14.60 -0.29 -4.09
N PRO A 35 13.30 -0.61 -3.98
CA PRO A 35 12.37 -0.43 -5.08
C PRO A 35 12.18 1.05 -5.43
N ILE A 36 11.86 1.34 -6.68
CA ILE A 36 11.54 2.72 -7.11
C ILE A 36 10.11 3.06 -6.70
N SER A 37 9.19 2.11 -6.87
CA SER A 37 7.79 2.26 -6.48
C SER A 37 7.21 0.96 -5.94
N ILE A 38 6.07 1.09 -5.26
CA ILE A 38 5.26 -0.03 -4.78
C ILE A 38 3.88 0.06 -5.41
N THR A 39 3.42 -1.06 -5.99
CA THR A 39 2.02 -1.20 -6.40
C THR A 39 1.28 -2.08 -5.40
N ILE A 40 0.14 -1.59 -4.95
CA ILE A 40 -0.81 -2.31 -4.10
C ILE A 40 -1.96 -2.75 -4.99
N MET A 41 -2.18 -4.05 -5.09
CA MET A 41 -3.28 -4.63 -5.85
C MET A 41 -4.21 -5.42 -4.93
N GLY A 42 -5.51 -5.39 -5.21
CA GLY A 42 -6.48 -6.21 -4.49
C GLY A 42 -7.89 -5.99 -5.00
N LYS A 43 -8.83 -6.80 -4.53
CA LYS A 43 -10.24 -6.77 -4.97
C LYS A 43 -11.16 -6.39 -3.81
N TYR A 44 -12.05 -5.43 -4.03
CA TYR A 44 -13.13 -5.17 -3.08
C TYR A 44 -14.31 -6.10 -3.39
N GLY A 45 -14.66 -6.97 -2.43
CA GLY A 45 -15.71 -7.99 -2.62
C GLY A 45 -15.41 -8.92 -3.80
N PHE A 46 -16.42 -9.19 -4.63
CA PHE A 46 -16.32 -9.99 -5.85
C PHE A 46 -16.22 -9.14 -7.14
N GLY A 47 -16.15 -7.82 -7.01
CA GLY A 47 -16.35 -6.90 -8.13
C GLY A 47 -15.06 -6.17 -8.53
N LYS A 48 -14.82 -5.04 -7.87
CA LYS A 48 -13.87 -4.02 -8.34
C LYS A 48 -12.44 -4.36 -7.94
N THR A 49 -11.54 -4.34 -8.93
CA THR A 49 -10.10 -4.44 -8.68
C THR A 49 -9.54 -3.04 -8.46
N TYR A 50 -8.73 -2.90 -7.42
CA TYR A 50 -7.98 -1.70 -7.08
C TYR A 50 -6.50 -1.94 -7.37
N SER A 51 -5.87 -0.94 -7.98
CA SER A 51 -4.43 -0.88 -8.21
C SER A 51 -3.96 0.53 -7.88
N LEU A 52 -3.12 0.65 -6.86
CA LEU A 52 -2.61 1.92 -6.36
C LEU A 52 -1.08 1.86 -6.42
N THR A 53 -0.45 2.80 -7.12
CA THR A 53 1.01 2.84 -7.26
C THR A 53 1.57 4.09 -6.59
N TYR A 54 2.58 3.90 -5.76
CA TYR A 54 3.23 4.95 -4.98
C TYR A 54 4.73 4.91 -5.17
N GLU A 55 5.35 6.09 -5.21
CA GLU A 55 6.80 6.20 -5.11
C GLU A 55 7.27 5.67 -3.75
N TYR A 56 8.36 4.89 -3.76
CA TYR A 56 8.85 4.27 -2.55
C TYR A 56 9.44 5.29 -1.57
N GLU A 57 10.09 6.35 -2.07
CA GLU A 57 10.59 7.45 -1.24
C GLU A 57 9.45 8.17 -0.49
N TRP A 58 8.33 8.42 -1.17
CA TRP A 58 7.17 9.04 -0.53
C TRP A 58 6.60 8.15 0.59
N LEU A 59 6.51 6.83 0.37
CA LEU A 59 6.06 5.89 1.40
C LEU A 59 7.02 5.85 2.59
N LYS A 60 8.33 5.93 2.35
CA LYS A 60 9.37 6.01 3.39
C LYS A 60 9.19 7.26 4.25
N GLU A 61 9.10 8.42 3.60
CA GLU A 61 8.92 9.71 4.28
C GLU A 61 7.66 9.69 5.14
N LYS A 62 6.53 9.24 4.60
CA LYS A 62 5.25 9.15 5.33
C LYS A 62 5.31 8.17 6.49
N GLN A 63 6.07 7.09 6.37
CA GLN A 63 6.28 6.18 7.49
C GLN A 63 7.11 6.84 8.60
N ASP A 64 8.16 7.58 8.25
CA ASP A 64 9.06 8.23 9.21
C ASP A 64 8.38 9.29 10.06
N ILE A 65 7.46 10.04 9.45
CA ILE A 65 6.67 11.05 10.16
C ILE A 65 5.38 10.48 10.78
N GLY A 66 5.17 9.15 10.70
CA GLY A 66 4.02 8.46 11.31
C GLY A 66 2.68 8.65 10.60
N GLU A 67 2.65 9.27 9.42
CA GLU A 67 1.43 9.59 8.67
C GLU A 67 0.95 8.44 7.77
N LEU A 68 1.82 7.49 7.42
CA LEU A 68 1.48 6.45 6.44
C LEU A 68 0.25 5.62 6.87
N SER A 69 0.13 5.26 8.14
CA SER A 69 -1.03 4.50 8.65
C SER A 69 -2.34 5.29 8.49
N ILE A 70 -2.32 6.59 8.78
CA ILE A 70 -3.49 7.46 8.65
C ILE A 70 -3.92 7.55 7.18
N TYR A 71 -2.96 7.72 6.28
CA TYR A 71 -3.22 7.76 4.84
C TYR A 71 -3.83 6.45 4.32
N LEU A 72 -3.30 5.29 4.76
CA LEU A 72 -3.84 3.98 4.37
C LEU A 72 -5.26 3.74 4.92
N LEU A 73 -5.58 4.23 6.12
CA LEU A 73 -6.94 4.21 6.65
C LEU A 73 -7.89 5.06 5.80
N GLN A 74 -7.47 6.24 5.34
CA GLN A 74 -8.28 7.06 4.45
C GLN A 74 -8.53 6.37 3.10
N ILE A 75 -7.53 5.70 2.54
CA ILE A 75 -7.70 4.87 1.33
C ILE A 75 -8.76 3.81 1.57
N ARG A 76 -8.65 3.07 2.67
CA ARG A 76 -9.63 2.04 3.06
C ARG A 76 -11.04 2.60 3.11
N GLU A 77 -11.23 3.72 3.81
CA GLU A 77 -12.55 4.37 3.93
C GLU A 77 -13.10 4.81 2.56
N ASN A 78 -12.24 5.36 1.70
CA ASN A 78 -12.64 5.76 0.35
C ASN A 78 -13.08 4.56 -0.50
N ILE A 79 -12.33 3.46 -0.45
CA ILE A 79 -12.71 2.21 -1.14
C ILE A 79 -14.08 1.73 -0.67
N ILE A 80 -14.33 1.72 0.65
CA ILE A 80 -15.62 1.30 1.21
C ILE A 80 -16.75 2.23 0.74
N LYS A 81 -16.54 3.55 0.79
CA LYS A 81 -17.54 4.56 0.37
C LYS A 81 -17.86 4.50 -1.12
N GLU A 82 -16.89 4.18 -1.98
CA GLU A 82 -17.09 4.07 -3.43
C GLU A 82 -17.93 2.86 -3.86
N ASN A 83 -18.04 1.83 -3.00
CA ASN A 83 -18.68 0.56 -3.35
C ASN A 83 -19.89 0.20 -2.46
N ASN A 84 -20.33 1.12 -1.60
CA ASN A 84 -21.57 1.03 -0.82
C ASN A 84 -22.56 2.08 -1.31
#